data_AF-A0A914V4P0-F1
#
_entry.id   AF-A0A914V4P0-F1
#
_cell.length_a   1.000
_cell.length_b   1.000
_cell.length_c   1.000
_cell.angle_alpha   90.00
_cell.angle_beta   90.00
_cell.angle_gamma   90.00
#
_symmetry.space_group_name_H-M   'P 1'
#
loop_
_entity.id
_entity.type
_entity.pdbx_description
1 polymer ?
#
loop_
_entity_poly.entity_id
_entity_poly.type
_entity_poly.pdbx_seq_one_letter_code
_entity_poly.pdbx_strand_id
1 'polypeptide(L)' 'MLSDREAISLQMQSTLDEATDPWGVKVERVEVKDVRLPVQLQRAMAAEAEAAREARAKVIAAEGEQKASRALKE' A
#
# COMPACT_ATOMS: atom_id res chain seq x y z
N MET A 1 1.40 0.30 -3.47
CA MET A 1 2.75 0.29 -4.07
C MET A 1 3.81 0.91 -3.19
N LEU A 2 3.67 2.16 -2.69
CA LEU A 2 4.61 2.71 -1.71
C LEU A 2 4.46 2.03 -0.33
N SER A 3 3.22 1.87 0.14
CA SER A 3 2.92 1.17 1.40
C SER A 3 3.40 -0.28 1.42
N ASP A 4 3.33 -0.98 0.27
CA ASP A 4 3.80 -2.36 0.16
C ASP A 4 5.33 -2.43 0.23
N ARG A 5 6.05 -1.44 -0.32
CA ARG A 5 7.52 -1.38 -0.26
C ARG A 5 8.02 -1.18 1.17
N GLU A 6 7.36 -0.34 1.96
CA GLU A 6 7.70 -0.16 3.38
C GLU A 6 7.48 -1.43 4.18
N ALA A 7 6.32 -2.09 3.99
CA ALA A 7 6.01 -3.36 4.66
C ALA A 7 7.02 -4.46 4.32
N ILE A 8 7.36 -4.62 3.04
CA ILE A 8 8.38 -5.59 2.59
C ILE A 8 9.74 -5.26 3.19
N SER A 9 10.14 -3.99 3.19
CA SER A 9 11.44 -3.57 3.71
C SER A 9 11.56 -3.84 5.21
N LEU A 10 10.50 -3.59 5.97
CA LEU A 10 10.44 -3.88 7.40
C LEU A 10 10.53 -5.40 7.68
N GLN A 11 9.79 -6.19 6.90
CA GLN A 11 9.83 -7.66 7.04
C GLN A 11 11.22 -8.21 6.70
N MET A 12 11.85 -7.71 5.64
CA MET A 12 13.22 -8.09 5.27
C MET A 12 14.23 -7.67 6.33
N GLN A 13 14.09 -6.47 6.91
CA GLN A 13 14.94 -6.02 8.01
C GLN A 13 14.88 -6.98 9.18
N SER A 14 13.67 -7.28 9.69
CA SER A 14 13.50 -8.18 10.83
C SER A 14 14.10 -9.56 10.57
N THR A 15 13.90 -10.10 9.36
CA THR A 15 14.39 -11.43 8.99
C THR A 15 15.92 -11.46 8.88
N LEU A 16 16.51 -10.41 8.31
CA LEU A 16 17.96 -10.32 8.16
C LEU A 16 18.65 -10.06 9.50
N ASP A 17 18.10 -9.19 10.34
CA ASP A 17 18.61 -8.88 11.67
C ASP A 17 18.70 -10.16 12.54
N GLU A 18 17.61 -10.93 12.61
CA GLU A 18 17.58 -12.21 13.33
C GLU A 18 18.62 -13.21 12.80
N ALA A 19 18.80 -13.25 11.48
CA ALA A 19 19.78 -14.14 10.85
C ALA A 19 21.23 -13.69 11.07
N THR A 20 21.49 -12.39 11.24
CA THR A 20 22.84 -11.83 11.40
C THR A 20 23.27 -11.65 12.86
N ASP A 21 22.34 -11.75 13.81
CA ASP A 21 22.60 -11.70 15.25
C ASP A 21 23.71 -12.66 15.72
N PRO A 22 23.80 -13.94 15.27
CA PRO A 22 24.88 -14.84 15.66
C PRO A 22 26.28 -14.37 15.25
N TRP A 23 26.37 -13.47 14.26
CA TRP A 23 27.62 -12.88 13.80
C TRP A 23 27.92 -11.53 14.47
N GLY A 24 27.05 -11.06 15.38
CA GLY A 24 27.18 -9.77 16.04
C GLY A 24 26.95 -8.57 15.12
N VAL A 25 26.22 -8.76 14.02
CA VAL A 25 25.93 -7.71 13.03
C VAL A 25 24.47 -7.26 13.18
N LYS A 26 24.26 -5.96 13.40
CA LYS A 26 22.95 -5.32 13.49
C LYS A 26 22.51 -4.77 12.13
N VAL A 27 21.29 -5.09 11.70
CA VAL A 27 20.73 -4.54 10.45
C VAL A 27 19.87 -3.31 10.74
N GLU A 28 20.43 -2.13 10.50
CA GLU A 28 19.74 -0.86 10.80
C GLU A 28 18.65 -0.48 9.79
N ARG A 29 18.86 -0.77 8.50
CA ARG A 29 17.91 -0.42 7.43
C ARG A 29 18.05 -1.32 6.22
N VAL A 30 16.90 -1.72 5.66
CA VAL A 30 16.80 -2.40 4.37
C VAL A 30 15.95 -1.54 3.45
N GLU A 31 16.38 -1.38 2.20
CA GLU A 31 15.68 -0.59 1.20
C GLU A 31 15.63 -1.34 -0.14
N VAL A 32 14.43 -1.47 -0.68
CA VAL A 32 14.22 -2.07 -2.00
C VAL A 32 14.46 -1.02 -3.08
N LYS A 33 15.62 -1.10 -3.75
CA LYS A 33 16.00 -0.18 -4.84
C LYS A 33 15.11 -0.33 -6.08
N ASP A 34 15.22 -1.44 -6.78
CA ASP A 34 14.53 -1.66 -8.06
C ASP A 34 13.68 -2.93 -8.03
N VAL A 35 12.42 -2.80 -8.46
CA VAL A 35 11.50 -3.92 -8.71
C VAL A 35 11.02 -3.81 -10.14
N ARG A 36 11.31 -4.81 -10.96
CA ARG A 36 10.86 -4.87 -12.35
C ARG A 36 9.65 -5.79 -12.44
N LEU A 37 8.49 -5.21 -12.72
CA LEU A 37 7.26 -5.95 -12.97
C LEU A 37 7.09 -6.16 -14.49
N PRO A 38 6.58 -7.32 -14.93
CA PRO A 38 6.20 -7.50 -16.33
C PRO A 38 5.17 -6.44 -16.75
N VAL A 39 5.31 -5.91 -17.96
CA VAL A 39 4.45 -4.82 -18.48
C VAL A 39 2.97 -5.20 -18.43
N GLN A 40 2.64 -6.47 -18.69
CA GLN A 40 1.27 -6.98 -18.64
C GLN A 40 0.67 -6.87 -17.23
N LEU A 41 1.43 -7.26 -16.21
CA LEU A 41 0.99 -7.18 -14.82
C LEU A 41 0.89 -5.73 -14.35
N GLN A 42 1.82 -4.87 -14.76
CA GLN A 42 1.75 -3.44 -14.44
C GLN A 42 0.46 -2.79 -14.98
N ARG A 43 0.05 -3.14 -16.21
CA ARG A 43 -1.21 -2.66 -16.81
C ARG A 43 -2.44 -3.19 -16.05
N ALA A 44 -2.45 -4.47 -15.70
CA ALA A 44 -3.55 -5.06 -14.95
C ALA A 44 -3.70 -4.40 -13.57
N MET A 45 -2.60 -4.23 -12.83
CA MET A 45 -2.60 -3.55 -11.53
C MET A 45 -3.05 -2.09 -11.62
N ALA A 46 -2.67 -1.37 -12.69
CA ALA A 46 -3.11 0.00 -12.90
C ALA A 46 -4.62 0.08 -13.12
N ALA A 47 -5.17 -0.79 -13.97
CA ALA A 47 -6.61 -0.86 -14.23
C ALA A 47 -7.41 -1.23 -12.97
N GLU A 48 -6.93 -2.20 -12.19
CA GLU A 48 -7.54 -2.59 -10.92
C GLU A 48 -7.50 -1.45 -9.91
N ALA A 49 -6.36 -0.77 -9.77
CA ALA A 49 -6.21 0.36 -8.86
C ALA A 49 -7.14 1.53 -9.23
N GLU A 50 -7.31 1.80 -10.52
CA GLU A 50 -8.23 2.83 -11.02
C GLU A 50 -9.70 2.46 -10.72
N ALA A 51 -10.12 1.23 -11.02
CA ALA A 51 -11.45 0.75 -10.70
C ALA A 51 -11.75 0.81 -9.19
N ALA A 52 -10.80 0.38 -8.35
CA ALA A 52 -10.93 0.44 -6.89
C ALA A 52 -10.96 1.89 -6.36
N ARG A 53 -10.30 2.84 -7.05
CA ARG A 53 -10.33 4.26 -6.71
C ARG A 53 -11.67 4.89 -7.10
N GLU A 54 -12.18 4.61 -8.29
CA GLU A 54 -13.48 5.08 -8.73
C GLU A 54 -14.62 4.55 -7.85
N ALA A 55 -14.59 3.26 -7.52
CA ALA A 55 -15.57 2.65 -6.62
C ALA A 55 -15.57 3.35 -5.25
N ARG A 56 -14.38 3.58 -4.67
CA ARG A 56 -14.24 4.32 -3.41
C ARG A 56 -14.75 5.75 -3.51
N ALA A 57 -14.46 6.45 -4.60
CA ALA A 57 -14.95 7.82 -4.81
C ALA A 57 -16.49 7.88 -4.84
N LYS A 58 -17.14 6.92 -5.52
CA LYS A 58 -18.62 6.83 -5.57
C LYS A 58 -19.22 6.58 -4.19
N VAL A 59 -18.62 5.69 -3.40
CA VAL A 59 -19.07 5.42 -2.03
C VAL A 59 -18.97 6.69 -1.17
N ILE A 60 -17.84 7.39 -1.22
CA ILE A 60 -17.63 8.62 -0.46
C ILE A 60 -18.63 9.71 -0.87
N ALA A 61 -18.91 9.85 -2.16
CA ALA A 61 -19.90 10.81 -2.66
C ALA A 61 -21.31 10.48 -2.14
N ALA A 62 -21.73 9.22 -2.24
CA ALA A 62 -23.04 8.78 -1.74
C ALA A 62 -23.19 8.97 -0.22
N GLU A 63 -22.15 8.67 0.55
CA GLU A 63 -22.12 8.94 1.99
C GLU A 63 -22.17 10.44 2.31
N GLY A 64 -21.50 11.27 1.51
CA GLY A 64 -21.51 12.72 1.63
C GLY A 64 -22.90 13.31 1.36
N GLU A 65 -23.55 12.88 0.28
CA GLU A 65 -24.93 13.26 -0.05
C GLU A 65 -25.92 12.83 1.03
N GLN A 66 -25.79 11.61 1.55
CA GLN A 66 -26.64 11.12 2.64
C GLN A 66 -26.47 11.98 3.90
N LYS A 67 -25.24 12.31 4.29
CA LYS A 67 -24.95 13.16 5.45
C LYS A 67 -25.52 14.57 5.27
N ALA A 68 -25.32 15.18 4.09
CA ALA A 68 -25.86 16.51 3.78
C ALA A 68 -27.40 16.54 3.81
N SER A 69 -28.06 15.52 3.25
CA SER A 69 -29.52 15.42 3.28
C SER A 69 -30.07 15.28 4.70
N ARG A 70 -29.39 14.54 5.57
CA ARG A 70 -29.77 14.45 6.99
C ARG A 70 -29.62 15.78 7.71
N ALA A 71 -28.49 16.47 7.51
CA ALA A 71 -28.23 17.76 8.16
C ALA A 71 -29.20 18.87 7.74
N LEU A 72 -29.80 18.79 6.54
CA LEU A 72 -30.80 19.76 6.05
C LEU A 72 -32.23 19.50 6.55
N LYS A 73 -32.50 18.32 7.15
CA LYS A 73 -33.81 17.97 7.69
C LYS A 73 -33.97 18.31 9.17
N GLU A 74 -32.86 18.59 9.86
CA GLU A 74 -32.84 19.17 11.21
C GLU A 74 -32.95 20.70 11.13
#